data_AF-A0A1I7IVU6-F1
#
_entry.id   AF-A0A1I7IVU6-F1
#
_cell.length_a   1.000
_cell.length_b   1.000
_cell.length_c   1.000
_cell.angle_alpha   90.00
_cell.angle_beta   90.00
_cell.angle_gamma   90.00
#
_symmetry.space_group_name_H-M   'P 1'
#
loop_
_entity.id
_entity.type
_entity.pdbx_description
1 polymer ?
#
loop_
_entity_poly.entity_id
_entity_poly.type
_entity_poly.pdbx_seq_one_letter_code
_entity_poly.pdbx_strand_id
1 'polypeptide(L)'
;MTALGHSRNAIDPDIAFVHEFLIELVGVEELFRFKTSNEISLEGVFAEVYPEAEYLGENTRPDERFESGADHRYVFKSPDGALFYVFERDEGEVFIDVSYYATGEGGQGVYAAVSNYAFNTRKVFIADPAGLTADSLIRRTSNMLSAAIRYGTTDYLDAAQQQINGDRPNGVEPLVWYGDDPARTRALIQAFIATIDNTFPGLKAYQYDFQRRQFTDRRGRPIRPDRFAHLAGLEVARASRSGEGTIRRWILIKSLVSSSGGERPGILEQVHNGVRALVSEGGLAKSF
;
A
#
# COMPACT_ATOMS: atom_id res chain seq x y z
N MET A 1 -35.18 -39.33 -5.44
CA MET A 1 -34.16 -39.48 -4.39
C MET A 1 -32.80 -39.33 -5.07
N THR A 2 -32.41 -38.13 -5.48
CA THR A 2 -31.72 -37.07 -4.71
C THR A 2 -30.37 -37.54 -4.14
N ALA A 3 -29.29 -37.11 -4.79
CA ALA A 3 -27.96 -37.02 -4.19
C ALA A 3 -27.32 -35.69 -4.65
N LEU A 4 -27.65 -34.61 -3.94
CA LEU A 4 -26.88 -33.38 -3.92
C LEU A 4 -25.80 -33.55 -2.85
N GLY A 5 -24.54 -33.56 -3.26
CA GLY A 5 -23.38 -33.56 -2.37
C GLY A 5 -22.34 -32.58 -2.88
N HIS A 6 -22.64 -31.28 -2.80
CA HIS A 6 -21.61 -30.26 -3.01
C HIS A 6 -20.80 -30.11 -1.72
N SER A 7 -19.53 -30.47 -1.83
CA SER A 7 -18.47 -30.31 -0.82
C SER A 7 -18.39 -28.87 -0.32
N ARG A 8 -18.34 -28.68 1.00
CA ARG A 8 -18.14 -27.38 1.67
C ARG A 8 -16.77 -27.36 2.37
N ASN A 9 -16.07 -26.23 2.19
CA ASN A 9 -15.02 -25.66 3.03
C ASN A 9 -13.58 -26.15 2.83
N ALA A 10 -13.02 -25.96 1.64
CA ALA A 10 -11.61 -25.59 1.53
C ALA A 10 -11.53 -24.05 1.59
N ILE A 11 -10.70 -23.50 2.49
CA ILE A 11 -10.42 -22.06 2.50
C ILE A 11 -9.74 -21.73 1.16
N ASP A 12 -10.19 -20.66 0.51
CA ASP A 12 -9.60 -20.20 -0.74
C ASP A 12 -8.08 -19.96 -0.52
N PRO A 13 -7.19 -20.56 -1.35
CA PRO A 13 -5.75 -20.36 -1.22
C PRO A 13 -5.32 -18.88 -1.24
N ASP A 14 -6.17 -18.00 -1.78
CA ASP A 14 -5.97 -16.56 -1.84
C ASP A 14 -6.21 -15.91 -0.48
N ILE A 15 -7.27 -16.34 0.19
CA ILE A 15 -7.58 -15.91 1.56
C ILE A 15 -6.51 -16.41 2.53
N ALA A 16 -6.09 -17.67 2.40
CA ALA A 16 -5.04 -18.25 3.25
C ALA A 16 -3.72 -17.48 3.10
N PHE A 17 -3.28 -17.24 1.86
CA PHE A 17 -2.06 -16.46 1.59
C PHE A 17 -2.13 -15.04 2.16
N VAL A 18 -3.22 -14.30 1.94
CA VAL A 18 -3.36 -12.92 2.43
C VAL A 18 -3.40 -12.89 3.96
N HIS A 19 -4.15 -13.78 4.60
CA HIS A 19 -4.23 -13.82 6.06
C HIS A 19 -2.88 -14.15 6.72
N GLU A 20 -2.15 -15.13 6.19
CA GLU A 20 -0.79 -15.46 6.62
C GLU A 20 0.17 -14.27 6.41
N PHE A 21 0.06 -13.60 5.27
CA PHE A 21 0.85 -12.43 4.92
C PHE A 21 0.57 -11.25 5.86
N LEU A 22 -0.68 -10.99 6.22
CA LEU A 22 -1.05 -9.90 7.14
C LEU A 22 -0.49 -10.12 8.56
N ILE A 23 -0.59 -11.33 9.11
CA ILE A 23 -0.08 -11.67 10.45
C ILE A 23 1.42 -11.34 10.58
N GLU A 24 2.20 -11.72 9.57
CA GLU A 24 3.66 -11.51 9.56
C GLU A 24 4.04 -10.01 9.47
N LEU A 25 3.11 -9.18 8.99
CA LEU A 25 3.34 -7.75 8.81
C LEU A 25 2.91 -6.91 10.01
N VAL A 26 2.00 -7.38 10.89
CA VAL A 26 1.50 -6.64 12.07
C VAL A 26 2.62 -6.12 12.98
N GLY A 27 3.81 -6.76 12.96
CA GLY A 27 4.97 -6.35 13.74
C GLY A 27 5.98 -5.44 13.03
N VAL A 28 5.73 -5.01 11.79
CA VAL A 28 6.70 -4.25 10.99
C VAL A 28 6.30 -2.79 10.86
N GLU A 29 6.94 -1.95 11.67
CA GLU A 29 6.67 -0.50 11.76
C GLU A 29 6.69 0.20 10.39
N GLU A 30 7.49 -0.26 9.42
CA GLU A 30 7.62 0.37 8.10
C GLU A 30 6.31 0.40 7.29
N LEU A 31 5.45 -0.60 7.43
CA LEU A 31 4.13 -0.64 6.78
C LEU A 31 3.08 0.19 7.53
N PHE A 32 3.27 0.33 8.84
CA PHE A 32 2.34 0.98 9.76
C PHE A 32 2.87 2.31 10.32
N ARG A 33 3.86 2.91 9.65
CA ARG A 33 4.54 4.14 10.09
C ARG A 33 3.61 5.32 10.33
N PHE A 34 2.46 5.31 9.64
CA PHE A 34 1.39 6.26 9.85
C PHE A 34 0.27 5.57 10.62
N LYS A 35 -0.14 6.16 11.75
CA LYS A 35 -1.29 5.68 12.51
C LYS A 35 -2.58 5.81 11.69
N THR A 36 -3.60 5.07 12.09
CA THR A 36 -4.98 5.29 11.62
C THR A 36 -5.65 6.38 12.43
N SER A 37 -6.71 6.95 11.86
CA SER A 37 -7.57 7.98 12.45
C SER A 37 -9.02 7.56 12.31
N ASN A 38 -9.87 7.95 13.27
CA ASN A 38 -11.32 7.81 13.18
C ASN A 38 -12.02 9.11 12.71
N GLU A 39 -11.25 10.16 12.42
CA GLU A 39 -11.79 11.44 11.98
C GLU A 39 -12.42 11.34 10.59
N ILE A 40 -13.47 12.13 10.35
CA ILE A 40 -14.20 12.15 9.07
C ILE A 40 -13.99 13.45 8.28
N SER A 41 -13.19 14.37 8.81
CA SER A 41 -12.77 15.59 8.12
C SER A 41 -11.32 15.43 7.65
N LEU A 42 -10.98 16.06 6.52
CA LEU A 42 -9.60 16.06 6.05
C LEU A 42 -8.66 16.72 7.07
N GLU A 43 -9.07 17.84 7.69
CA GLU A 43 -8.30 18.49 8.74
C GLU A 43 -7.99 17.55 9.91
N GLY A 44 -9.01 16.87 10.46
CA GLY A 44 -8.84 15.94 11.57
C GLY A 44 -7.98 14.73 11.22
N VAL A 45 -8.23 14.13 10.04
CA VAL A 45 -7.44 13.00 9.58
C VAL A 45 -5.98 13.38 9.38
N PHE A 46 -5.68 14.54 8.78
CA PHE A 46 -4.30 15.00 8.60
C PHE A 46 -3.63 15.32 9.93
N ALA A 47 -4.32 15.98 10.87
CA ALA A 47 -3.81 16.28 12.20
C ALA A 47 -3.40 15.01 12.98
N GLU A 48 -4.02 13.87 12.70
CA GLU A 48 -3.64 12.59 13.27
C GLU A 48 -2.61 11.84 12.42
N VAL A 49 -2.93 11.56 11.16
CA VAL A 49 -2.16 10.63 10.31
C VAL A 49 -0.86 11.26 9.82
N TYR A 50 -0.85 12.56 9.54
CA TYR A 50 0.31 13.29 9.01
C TYR A 50 0.39 14.72 9.57
N PRO A 51 0.66 14.87 10.89
CA PRO A 51 0.55 16.15 11.61
C PRO A 51 1.54 17.22 11.16
N GLU A 52 2.57 16.84 10.41
CA GLU A 52 3.55 17.77 9.87
C GLU A 52 3.03 18.57 8.67
N ALA A 53 1.92 18.13 8.05
CA ALA A 53 1.23 18.91 7.03
C ALA A 53 0.25 19.90 7.67
N GLU A 54 0.29 21.14 7.18
CA GLU A 54 -0.58 22.23 7.62
C GLU A 54 -1.81 22.31 6.71
N TYR A 55 -3.01 22.24 7.27
CA TYR A 55 -4.25 22.48 6.54
C TYR A 55 -4.49 23.99 6.40
N LEU A 56 -4.62 24.47 5.16
CA LEU A 56 -4.82 25.89 4.85
C LEU A 56 -6.27 26.26 4.57
N GLY A 57 -7.18 25.28 4.59
CA GLY A 57 -8.61 25.47 4.34
C GLY A 57 -9.07 24.96 2.97
N GLU A 58 -10.38 25.04 2.77
CA GLU A 58 -11.01 24.84 1.48
C GLU A 58 -10.79 26.08 0.59
N ASN A 59 -10.33 25.86 -0.64
CA ASN A 59 -10.08 26.89 -1.64
C ASN A 59 -10.63 26.45 -3.00
N THR A 60 -11.90 26.06 -3.00
CA THR A 60 -12.64 25.68 -4.21
C THR A 60 -12.78 26.90 -5.11
N ARG A 61 -12.23 26.81 -6.33
CA ARG A 61 -12.27 27.89 -7.32
C ARG A 61 -13.59 27.87 -8.11
N PRO A 62 -14.05 29.02 -8.65
CA PRO A 62 -15.25 29.05 -9.49
C PRO A 62 -15.21 28.13 -10.72
N ASP A 63 -14.02 27.84 -11.23
CA ASP A 63 -13.74 27.00 -12.40
C ASP A 63 -13.19 25.60 -12.04
N GLU A 64 -13.17 25.23 -10.76
CA GLU A 64 -12.51 24.00 -10.29
C GLU A 64 -13.05 22.73 -10.97
N ARG A 65 -14.37 22.62 -11.13
CA ARG A 65 -15.00 21.48 -11.83
C ARG A 65 -14.56 21.36 -13.28
N PHE A 66 -14.21 22.46 -13.94
CA PHE A 66 -13.71 22.43 -15.31
C PHE A 66 -12.22 22.07 -15.37
N GLU A 67 -11.42 22.61 -14.44
CA GLU A 67 -9.95 22.46 -14.43
C GLU A 67 -9.50 21.08 -13.93
N SER A 68 -10.06 20.59 -12.81
CA SER A 68 -9.67 19.32 -12.17
C SER A 68 -10.75 18.25 -12.23
N GLY A 69 -11.99 18.63 -12.57
CA GLY A 69 -13.14 17.75 -12.44
C GLY A 69 -13.62 17.55 -11.00
N ALA A 70 -13.13 18.34 -10.04
CA ALA A 70 -13.54 18.27 -8.63
C ALA A 70 -14.65 19.27 -8.29
N ASP A 71 -15.46 18.95 -7.28
CA ASP A 71 -16.44 19.85 -6.70
C ASP A 71 -15.86 20.64 -5.52
N HIS A 72 -14.88 20.05 -4.83
CA HIS A 72 -14.17 20.68 -3.72
C HIS A 72 -12.66 20.57 -3.87
N ARG A 73 -11.96 21.61 -3.42
CA ARG A 73 -10.51 21.65 -3.34
C ARG A 73 -10.05 22.09 -1.96
N TYR A 74 -9.24 21.25 -1.33
CA TYR A 74 -8.65 21.50 -0.03
C TYR A 74 -7.14 21.72 -0.19
N VAL A 75 -6.63 22.78 0.45
CA VAL A 75 -5.24 23.18 0.32
C VAL A 75 -4.48 22.78 1.57
N PHE A 76 -3.32 22.17 1.35
CA PHE A 76 -2.39 21.84 2.40
C PHE A 76 -1.00 22.33 2.05
N LYS A 77 -0.19 22.51 3.08
CA LYS A 77 1.21 22.82 2.98
C LYS A 77 2.01 21.71 3.64
N SER A 78 3.00 21.21 2.92
CA SER A 78 3.90 20.16 3.36
C SER A 78 4.92 20.68 4.39
N PRO A 79 5.66 19.80 5.07
CA PRO A 79 6.69 20.19 6.03
C PRO A 79 7.83 21.01 5.40
N ASP A 80 8.13 20.77 4.12
CA ASP A 80 9.10 21.53 3.31
C ASP A 80 8.50 22.80 2.68
N GLY A 81 7.23 23.10 2.96
CA GLY A 81 6.56 24.33 2.55
C GLY A 81 5.94 24.31 1.15
N ALA A 82 5.98 23.17 0.44
CA ALA A 82 5.31 22.99 -0.83
C ALA A 82 3.79 22.85 -0.63
N LEU A 83 3.01 23.40 -1.55
CA LEU A 83 1.56 23.22 -1.54
C LEU A 83 1.18 21.90 -2.22
N PHE A 84 0.15 21.26 -1.68
CA PHE A 84 -0.55 20.15 -2.33
C PHE A 84 -2.05 20.28 -2.12
N TYR A 85 -2.79 19.53 -2.95
CA TYR A 85 -4.23 19.63 -3.00
C TYR A 85 -4.86 18.25 -2.80
N VAL A 86 -5.94 18.23 -2.02
CA VAL A 86 -6.87 17.12 -1.98
C VAL A 86 -8.15 17.60 -2.65
N PHE A 87 -8.65 16.78 -3.56
CA PHE A 87 -9.85 17.07 -4.35
C PHE A 87 -10.92 16.07 -4.03
N GLU A 88 -12.17 16.53 -4.00
CA GLU A 88 -13.34 15.69 -3.75
C GLU A 88 -14.42 15.96 -4.79
N ARG A 89 -15.11 14.90 -5.20
CA ARG A 89 -16.34 14.96 -6.00
C ARG A 89 -17.52 14.61 -5.13
N ASP A 90 -18.64 15.29 -5.35
CA ASP A 90 -19.92 15.03 -4.66
C ASP A 90 -20.41 13.59 -4.89
N GLU A 91 -19.99 13.01 -6.01
CA GLU A 91 -20.27 11.64 -6.44
C GLU A 91 -19.53 10.58 -5.59
N GLY A 92 -18.72 10.99 -4.62
CA GLY A 92 -18.10 10.08 -3.65
C GLY A 92 -16.66 9.67 -4.00
N GLU A 93 -15.95 10.47 -4.78
CA GLU A 93 -14.56 10.23 -5.14
C GLU A 93 -13.63 11.26 -4.47
N VAL A 94 -12.41 10.83 -4.16
CA VAL A 94 -11.35 11.71 -3.65
C VAL A 94 -10.05 11.41 -4.40
N PHE A 95 -9.26 12.44 -4.68
CA PHE A 95 -7.95 12.31 -5.32
C PHE A 95 -6.99 13.40 -4.83
N ILE A 96 -5.71 13.27 -5.19
CA ILE A 96 -4.67 14.19 -4.73
C ILE A 96 -3.85 14.69 -5.90
N ASP A 97 -3.42 15.95 -5.79
CA ASP A 97 -2.33 16.51 -6.59
C ASP A 97 -1.16 16.81 -5.65
N VAL A 98 -0.11 16.00 -5.80
CA VAL A 98 1.18 16.12 -5.11
C VAL A 98 2.31 16.34 -6.13
N SER A 99 2.00 16.94 -7.28
CA SER A 99 2.96 17.19 -8.36
C SER A 99 4.14 18.08 -7.95
N TYR A 100 3.91 18.99 -6.99
CA TYR A 100 4.92 19.92 -6.48
C TYR A 100 5.84 19.33 -5.40
N TYR A 101 5.60 18.10 -4.95
CA TYR A 101 6.47 17.46 -3.96
C TYR A 101 7.82 17.10 -4.58
N ALA A 102 8.90 17.62 -3.98
CA ALA A 102 10.24 17.13 -4.26
C ALA A 102 10.36 15.65 -3.87
N THR A 103 11.24 14.93 -4.57
CA THR A 103 11.57 13.52 -4.29
C THR A 103 11.98 13.36 -2.82
N GLY A 104 11.50 12.31 -2.15
CA GLY A 104 11.95 12.02 -0.79
C GLY A 104 10.91 11.32 0.03
N GLU A 105 10.12 12.05 0.83
CA GLU A 105 9.49 11.41 1.99
C GLU A 105 8.07 11.88 2.34
N GLY A 106 7.63 13.06 1.89
CA GLY A 106 6.33 13.61 2.31
C GLY A 106 5.10 13.01 1.62
N GLY A 107 5.22 12.59 0.35
CA GLY A 107 4.05 12.20 -0.45
C GLY A 107 3.31 10.98 0.12
N GLN A 108 4.03 10.04 0.73
CA GLN A 108 3.42 8.86 1.36
C GLN A 108 2.53 9.22 2.56
N GLY A 109 2.82 10.30 3.29
CA GLY A 109 1.97 10.80 4.38
C GLY A 109 0.63 11.31 3.85
N VAL A 110 0.67 12.04 2.73
CA VAL A 110 -0.54 12.51 2.02
C VAL A 110 -1.39 11.32 1.56
N TYR A 111 -0.79 10.31 0.93
CA TYR A 111 -1.52 9.10 0.54
C TYR A 111 -2.13 8.37 1.74
N ALA A 112 -1.39 8.24 2.85
CA ALA A 112 -1.89 7.59 4.05
C ALA A 112 -3.09 8.33 4.66
N ALA A 113 -3.02 9.66 4.75
CA ALA A 113 -4.10 10.50 5.26
C ALA A 113 -5.33 10.45 4.35
N VAL A 114 -5.17 10.66 3.04
CA VAL A 114 -6.31 10.64 2.11
C VAL A 114 -6.93 9.25 1.97
N SER A 115 -6.13 8.18 2.04
CA SER A 115 -6.64 6.82 2.13
C SER A 115 -7.47 6.60 3.40
N ASN A 116 -7.05 7.13 4.55
CA ASN A 116 -7.80 7.05 5.80
C ASN A 116 -9.12 7.83 5.68
N TYR A 117 -9.07 9.02 5.12
CA TYR A 117 -10.26 9.85 4.90
C TYR A 117 -11.26 9.13 4.01
N ALA A 118 -10.82 8.62 2.85
CA ALA A 118 -11.65 7.87 1.92
C ALA A 118 -12.34 6.67 2.60
N PHE A 119 -11.59 5.89 3.37
CA PHE A 119 -12.10 4.76 4.13
C PHE A 119 -13.18 5.19 5.14
N ASN A 120 -12.90 6.22 5.94
CA ASN A 120 -13.83 6.70 6.98
C ASN A 120 -15.11 7.30 6.40
N THR A 121 -15.02 7.97 5.25
CA THR A 121 -16.16 8.63 4.60
C THR A 121 -16.84 7.79 3.52
N ARG A 122 -16.42 6.52 3.34
CA ARG A 122 -16.92 5.62 2.27
C ARG A 122 -16.82 6.21 0.86
N LYS A 123 -15.75 6.96 0.61
CA LYS A 123 -15.41 7.50 -0.71
C LYS A 123 -14.41 6.59 -1.42
N VAL A 124 -14.33 6.68 -2.73
CA VAL A 124 -13.33 5.97 -3.54
C VAL A 124 -12.11 6.86 -3.75
N PHE A 125 -10.94 6.40 -3.32
CA PHE A 125 -9.67 7.07 -3.58
C PHE A 125 -9.16 6.70 -4.98
N ILE A 126 -9.48 7.55 -5.95
CA ILE A 126 -9.09 7.38 -7.35
C ILE A 126 -7.68 7.97 -7.63
N ALA A 127 -7.17 7.72 -8.82
CA ALA A 127 -5.96 8.39 -9.30
C ALA A 127 -6.25 9.83 -9.74
N ASP A 128 -5.20 10.65 -9.86
CA ASP A 128 -5.34 11.97 -10.48
C ASP A 128 -5.92 11.82 -11.91
N PRO A 129 -7.10 12.41 -12.19
CA PRO A 129 -7.71 12.36 -13.51
C PRO A 129 -6.85 12.96 -14.63
N ALA A 130 -5.94 13.88 -14.29
CA ALA A 130 -4.98 14.45 -15.25
C ALA A 130 -3.92 13.44 -15.71
N GLY A 131 -3.80 12.31 -15.00
CA GLY A 131 -2.92 11.20 -15.33
C GLY A 131 -1.66 11.12 -14.47
N LEU A 132 -0.95 9.99 -14.60
CA LEU A 132 0.20 9.67 -13.76
C LEU A 132 1.46 9.46 -14.62
N THR A 133 2.60 9.96 -14.12
CA THR A 133 3.92 9.59 -14.62
C THR A 133 4.30 8.17 -14.16
N ALA A 134 5.30 7.54 -14.80
CA ALA A 134 5.79 6.23 -14.39
C ALA A 134 6.19 6.19 -12.90
N ASP A 135 6.92 7.18 -12.40
CA ASP A 135 7.28 7.30 -10.98
C ASP A 135 6.04 7.39 -10.08
N SER A 136 5.03 8.15 -10.49
CA SER A 136 3.76 8.26 -9.77
C SER A 136 2.97 6.95 -9.75
N LEU A 137 3.06 6.12 -10.80
CA LEU A 137 2.45 4.78 -10.82
C LEU A 137 3.08 3.87 -9.77
N ILE A 138 4.41 3.82 -9.69
CA ILE A 138 5.14 3.01 -8.69
C ILE A 138 4.73 3.42 -7.27
N ARG A 139 4.76 4.73 -6.99
CA ARG A 139 4.40 5.29 -5.69
C ARG A 139 2.94 4.99 -5.33
N ARG A 140 2.00 5.21 -6.26
CA ARG A 140 0.59 4.94 -6.04
C ARG A 140 0.34 3.46 -5.76
N THR A 141 0.89 2.54 -6.55
CA THR A 141 0.75 1.09 -6.33
C THR A 141 1.28 0.68 -4.95
N SER A 142 2.44 1.22 -4.54
CA SER A 142 3.00 0.95 -3.21
C SER A 142 2.11 1.46 -2.07
N ASN A 143 1.49 2.63 -2.24
CA ASN A 143 0.57 3.20 -1.25
C ASN A 143 -0.79 2.48 -1.24
N MET A 144 -1.34 2.09 -2.39
CA MET A 144 -2.54 1.26 -2.48
C MET A 144 -2.34 -0.08 -1.77
N LEU A 145 -1.17 -0.72 -1.95
CA LEU A 145 -0.85 -1.96 -1.23
C LEU A 145 -0.78 -1.74 0.28
N SER A 146 -0.14 -0.65 0.72
CA SER A 146 -0.06 -0.30 2.15
C SER A 146 -1.45 -0.06 2.75
N ALA A 147 -2.32 0.63 2.00
CA ALA A 147 -3.69 0.90 2.36
C ALA A 147 -4.53 -0.39 2.43
N ALA A 148 -4.46 -1.25 1.42
CA ALA A 148 -5.13 -2.54 1.39
C ALA A 148 -4.76 -3.41 2.61
N ILE A 149 -3.47 -3.48 2.93
CA ILE A 149 -2.96 -4.20 4.11
C ILE A 149 -3.47 -3.57 5.41
N ARG A 150 -3.44 -2.23 5.51
CA ARG A 150 -3.78 -1.51 6.73
C ARG A 150 -5.26 -1.62 7.10
N TYR A 151 -6.14 -1.50 6.11
CA TYR A 151 -7.59 -1.49 6.33
C TYR A 151 -8.25 -2.85 6.04
N GLY A 152 -7.48 -3.83 5.54
CA GLY A 152 -7.96 -5.17 5.24
C GLY A 152 -8.93 -5.26 4.06
N THR A 153 -9.04 -4.20 3.26
CA THR A 153 -9.96 -4.10 2.12
C THR A 153 -9.40 -3.15 1.05
N THR A 154 -9.85 -3.37 -0.19
CA THR A 154 -9.56 -2.55 -1.37
C THR A 154 -10.79 -1.84 -1.93
N ASP A 155 -11.97 -2.03 -1.34
CA ASP A 155 -13.25 -1.54 -1.90
C ASP A 155 -13.37 -0.02 -2.03
N TYR A 156 -12.56 0.73 -1.28
CA TYR A 156 -12.50 2.19 -1.33
C TYR A 156 -11.30 2.70 -2.15
N LEU A 157 -10.58 1.82 -2.84
CA LEU A 157 -9.46 2.15 -3.72
C LEU A 157 -9.86 1.86 -5.16
N ASP A 158 -9.39 2.69 -6.09
CA ASP A 158 -9.50 2.36 -7.51
C ASP A 158 -8.18 2.52 -8.26
N ALA A 159 -7.94 1.63 -9.22
CA ALA A 159 -6.72 1.64 -10.01
C ALA A 159 -6.86 2.60 -11.19
N ALA A 160 -5.81 3.40 -11.45
CA ALA A 160 -5.76 4.19 -12.67
C ALA A 160 -5.74 3.27 -13.90
N GLN A 161 -6.31 3.72 -15.02
CA GLN A 161 -6.16 3.00 -16.30
C GLN A 161 -4.68 2.81 -16.68
N GLN A 162 -3.81 3.77 -16.37
CA GLN A 162 -2.37 3.62 -16.56
C GLN A 162 -1.74 2.54 -15.66
N GLN A 163 -2.24 2.32 -14.43
CA GLN A 163 -1.78 1.23 -13.58
C GLN A 163 -2.23 -0.12 -14.17
N ILE A 164 -3.48 -0.20 -14.62
CA ILE A 164 -4.02 -1.42 -15.24
C ILE A 164 -3.24 -1.79 -16.51
N ASN A 165 -2.91 -0.79 -17.34
CA ASN A 165 -2.16 -1.00 -18.57
C ASN A 165 -0.67 -1.27 -18.33
N GLY A 166 -0.11 -0.76 -17.22
CA GLY A 166 1.31 -0.74 -16.96
C GLY A 166 2.08 0.21 -17.89
N ASP A 167 3.39 0.23 -17.73
CA ASP A 167 4.34 0.98 -18.56
C ASP A 167 5.63 0.16 -18.73
N ARG A 168 5.53 -0.88 -19.56
CA ARG A 168 6.62 -1.83 -19.82
C ARG A 168 7.93 -1.16 -20.28
N PRO A 169 7.92 -0.14 -21.16
CA PRO A 169 9.14 0.59 -21.51
C PRO A 169 9.89 1.16 -20.30
N ASN A 170 9.16 1.58 -19.27
CA ASN A 170 9.73 2.08 -18.01
C ASN A 170 9.75 1.02 -16.88
N GLY A 171 9.52 -0.26 -17.20
CA GLY A 171 9.58 -1.37 -16.24
C GLY A 171 8.39 -1.49 -15.30
N VAL A 172 7.31 -0.72 -15.49
CA VAL A 172 6.10 -0.80 -14.66
C VAL A 172 5.20 -1.94 -15.14
N GLU A 173 4.95 -2.90 -14.27
CA GLU A 173 4.12 -4.06 -14.58
C GLU A 173 2.63 -3.67 -14.60
N PRO A 174 1.82 -4.20 -15.54
CA PRO A 174 0.36 -4.04 -15.54
C PRO A 174 -0.27 -4.58 -14.24
N LEU A 175 -1.23 -3.82 -13.68
CA LEU A 175 -2.00 -4.22 -12.51
C LEU A 175 -3.28 -4.96 -12.92
N VAL A 176 -3.41 -6.21 -12.50
CA VAL A 176 -4.62 -7.00 -12.70
C VAL A 176 -5.70 -6.58 -11.69
N TRP A 177 -6.58 -5.63 -12.07
CA TRP A 177 -7.55 -5.02 -11.17
C TRP A 177 -8.99 -5.55 -11.38
N TYR A 178 -9.26 -6.75 -10.88
CA TYR A 178 -10.61 -7.32 -10.83
C TYR A 178 -10.72 -8.33 -9.68
N GLY A 179 -11.93 -8.81 -9.40
CA GLY A 179 -12.20 -9.74 -8.31
C GLY A 179 -12.52 -9.04 -6.99
N ASP A 180 -12.36 -9.77 -5.89
CA ASP A 180 -12.58 -9.32 -4.52
C ASP A 180 -11.29 -8.80 -3.86
N ASP A 181 -11.38 -8.42 -2.58
CA ASP A 181 -10.26 -7.85 -1.82
C ASP A 181 -9.00 -8.73 -1.80
N PRO A 182 -9.08 -10.05 -1.52
CA PRO A 182 -7.92 -10.93 -1.63
C PRO A 182 -7.28 -10.94 -3.03
N ALA A 183 -8.08 -11.05 -4.09
CA ALA A 183 -7.58 -11.08 -5.46
C ALA A 183 -6.85 -9.78 -5.84
N ARG A 184 -7.47 -8.62 -5.54
CA ARG A 184 -6.87 -7.30 -5.78
C ARG A 184 -5.63 -7.05 -4.93
N THR A 185 -5.63 -7.46 -3.67
CA THR A 185 -4.47 -7.34 -2.79
C THR A 185 -3.30 -8.18 -3.29
N ARG A 186 -3.55 -9.42 -3.73
CA ARG A 186 -2.52 -10.24 -4.37
C ARG A 186 -1.99 -9.59 -5.65
N ALA A 187 -2.87 -9.06 -6.50
CA ALA A 187 -2.46 -8.36 -7.72
C ALA A 187 -1.56 -7.15 -7.40
N LEU A 188 -1.87 -6.38 -6.35
CA LEU A 188 -1.02 -5.29 -5.87
C LEU A 188 0.37 -5.79 -5.42
N ILE A 189 0.44 -6.89 -4.67
CA ILE A 189 1.71 -7.51 -4.25
C ILE A 189 2.54 -7.90 -5.47
N GLN A 190 1.94 -8.63 -6.42
CA GLN A 190 2.63 -9.12 -7.62
C GLN A 190 3.14 -7.98 -8.50
N ALA A 191 2.27 -7.02 -8.82
CA ALA A 191 2.63 -5.88 -9.65
C ALA A 191 3.72 -5.01 -8.98
N PHE A 192 3.64 -4.81 -7.66
CA PHE A 192 4.63 -4.04 -6.92
C PHE A 192 6.01 -4.75 -6.91
N ILE A 193 6.06 -6.06 -6.63
CA ILE A 193 7.31 -6.81 -6.64
C ILE A 193 7.94 -6.78 -8.03
N ALA A 194 7.17 -7.10 -9.07
CA ALA A 194 7.65 -7.15 -10.45
C ALA A 194 8.15 -5.79 -10.94
N THR A 195 7.41 -4.72 -10.67
CA THR A 195 7.79 -3.36 -11.06
C THR A 195 9.12 -2.94 -10.44
N ILE A 196 9.32 -3.18 -9.15
CA ILE A 196 10.59 -2.86 -8.49
C ILE A 196 11.71 -3.81 -8.94
N ASP A 197 11.44 -5.09 -9.22
CA ASP A 197 12.44 -6.01 -9.76
C ASP A 197 12.93 -5.61 -11.16
N ASN A 198 12.05 -5.00 -11.98
CA ASN A 198 12.36 -4.49 -13.31
C ASN A 198 13.14 -3.17 -13.26
N THR A 199 12.75 -2.27 -12.36
CA THR A 199 13.33 -0.92 -12.25
C THR A 199 14.58 -0.87 -11.37
N PHE A 200 14.71 -1.80 -10.40
CA PHE A 200 15.81 -1.90 -9.43
C PHE A 200 16.31 -3.33 -9.23
N PRO A 201 16.93 -3.96 -10.26
CA PRO A 201 17.43 -5.32 -10.12
C PRO A 201 18.50 -5.46 -9.03
N GLY A 202 19.22 -4.38 -8.68
CA GLY A 202 20.20 -4.35 -7.59
C GLY A 202 19.60 -4.62 -6.21
N LEU A 203 18.32 -4.33 -6.01
CA LEU A 203 17.65 -4.56 -4.72
C LEU A 203 17.51 -6.05 -4.38
N LYS A 204 17.62 -6.95 -5.37
CA LYS A 204 17.63 -8.42 -5.16
C LYS A 204 18.72 -8.89 -4.20
N ALA A 205 19.74 -8.06 -3.96
CA ALA A 205 20.80 -8.34 -3.01
C ALA A 205 20.43 -8.06 -1.54
N TYR A 206 19.20 -7.64 -1.25
CA TYR A 206 18.73 -7.33 0.10
C TYR A 206 17.54 -8.18 0.52
N GLN A 207 17.45 -8.45 1.82
CA GLN A 207 16.42 -9.27 2.44
C GLN A 207 16.04 -8.71 3.82
N TYR A 208 14.88 -9.12 4.32
CA TYR A 208 14.47 -8.88 5.70
C TYR A 208 14.61 -10.18 6.50
N ASP A 209 15.41 -10.14 7.56
CA ASP A 209 15.57 -11.22 8.53
C ASP A 209 14.45 -11.10 9.57
N PHE A 210 13.43 -11.95 9.47
CA PHE A 210 12.27 -11.94 10.37
C PHE A 210 12.62 -12.33 11.81
N GLN A 211 13.65 -13.19 12.01
CA GLN A 211 14.08 -13.60 13.34
C GLN A 211 14.78 -12.46 14.07
N ARG A 212 15.66 -11.75 13.37
CA ARG A 212 16.41 -10.61 13.92
C ARG A 212 15.69 -9.26 13.76
N ARG A 213 14.56 -9.24 13.05
CA ARG A 213 13.75 -8.05 12.72
C ARG A 213 14.59 -6.92 12.13
N GLN A 214 15.42 -7.25 11.14
CA GLN A 214 16.33 -6.28 10.53
C GLN A 214 16.54 -6.56 9.05
N PHE A 215 16.84 -5.50 8.29
CA PHE A 215 17.25 -5.64 6.90
C PHE A 215 18.70 -6.11 6.81
N THR A 216 18.98 -7.01 5.87
CA THR A 216 20.31 -7.58 5.64
C THR A 216 20.70 -7.53 4.17
N ASP A 217 22.00 -7.47 3.90
CA ASP A 217 22.54 -7.67 2.54
C ASP A 217 22.72 -9.15 2.20
N ARG A 218 23.10 -9.46 0.96
CA ARG A 218 23.34 -10.83 0.45
C ARG A 218 24.31 -11.68 1.27
N ARG A 219 25.07 -11.08 2.19
CA ARG A 219 26.00 -11.77 3.09
C ARG A 219 25.43 -11.93 4.50
N GLY A 220 24.14 -11.63 4.70
CA GLY A 220 23.47 -11.64 6.01
C GLY A 220 23.89 -10.49 6.92
N ARG A 221 24.57 -9.46 6.41
CA ARG A 221 25.05 -8.35 7.25
C ARG A 221 23.95 -7.31 7.42
N PRO A 222 23.71 -6.81 8.64
CA PRO A 222 22.73 -5.75 8.87
C PRO A 222 22.97 -4.53 7.98
N ILE A 223 21.89 -4.01 7.42
CA ILE A 223 21.89 -2.73 6.72
C ILE A 223 21.70 -1.64 7.78
N ARG A 224 22.65 -0.71 7.85
CA ARG A 224 22.53 0.46 8.73
C ARG A 224 21.59 1.49 8.07
N PRO A 225 20.84 2.31 8.83
CA PRO A 225 19.90 3.29 8.28
C PRO A 225 20.52 4.22 7.22
N ASP A 226 21.75 4.70 7.45
CA ASP A 226 22.51 5.54 6.51
C ASP A 226 22.76 4.87 5.15
N ARG A 227 22.81 3.53 5.10
CA ARG A 227 22.97 2.79 3.86
C ARG A 227 21.70 2.81 3.02
N PHE A 228 20.51 2.96 3.60
CA PHE A 228 19.27 3.11 2.83
C PHE A 228 19.23 4.45 2.11
N ALA A 229 19.56 5.54 2.80
CA ALA A 229 19.73 6.86 2.18
C ALA A 229 20.81 6.85 1.09
N HIS A 230 21.93 6.14 1.33
CA HIS A 230 23.00 6.01 0.35
C HIS A 230 22.64 5.10 -0.84
N LEU A 231 21.90 4.00 -0.66
CA LEU A 231 21.38 3.19 -1.77
C LEU A 231 20.33 3.96 -2.57
N ALA A 232 19.46 4.67 -1.86
CA ALA A 232 18.51 5.63 -2.41
C ALA A 232 19.19 6.89 -2.98
N GLY A 233 20.52 7.02 -2.88
CA GLY A 233 21.31 8.09 -3.50
C GLY A 233 22.23 7.61 -4.64
N LEU A 234 22.77 6.39 -4.54
CA LEU A 234 23.70 5.79 -5.49
C LEU A 234 23.04 5.21 -6.74
N GLU A 235 21.87 4.57 -6.61
CA GLU A 235 21.13 4.04 -7.77
C GLU A 235 20.10 5.05 -8.33
N VAL A 236 19.78 6.10 -7.56
CA VAL A 236 18.57 6.91 -7.72
C VAL A 236 18.83 8.30 -8.30
N ALA A 237 20.06 8.62 -8.70
CA ALA A 237 20.26 9.84 -9.49
C ALA A 237 19.50 9.80 -10.84
N ARG A 238 18.97 8.64 -11.32
CA ARG A 238 18.11 8.60 -12.52
C ARG A 238 16.92 7.63 -12.55
N ALA A 239 16.77 6.65 -11.64
CA ALA A 239 15.90 5.51 -11.97
C ALA A 239 14.51 5.37 -11.30
N SER A 240 14.10 6.08 -10.22
CA SER A 240 12.66 6.00 -9.79
C SER A 240 12.13 6.96 -8.73
N ARG A 241 12.92 7.85 -8.12
CA ARG A 241 12.39 8.81 -7.12
C ARG A 241 11.53 8.15 -6.02
N SER A 242 11.74 6.86 -5.76
CA SER A 242 10.98 6.04 -4.84
C SER A 242 11.69 6.08 -3.49
N GLY A 243 11.14 6.86 -2.55
CA GLY A 243 11.76 7.10 -1.25
C GLY A 243 12.10 5.81 -0.49
N GLU A 244 12.96 5.94 0.51
CA GLU A 244 13.47 4.86 1.38
C GLU A 244 12.38 3.87 1.83
N GLY A 245 11.19 4.37 2.19
CA GLY A 245 10.07 3.52 2.61
C GLY A 245 9.54 2.58 1.53
N THR A 246 9.57 2.97 0.25
CA THR A 246 9.17 2.08 -0.86
C THR A 246 10.15 0.91 -1.00
N ILE A 247 11.46 1.18 -0.89
CA ILE A 247 12.51 0.16 -0.98
C ILE A 247 12.40 -0.83 0.18
N ARG A 248 12.31 -0.31 1.41
CA ARG A 248 12.17 -1.12 2.62
C ARG A 248 10.93 -2.01 2.56
N ARG A 249 9.80 -1.44 2.13
CA ARG A 249 8.54 -2.19 1.90
C ARG A 249 8.72 -3.31 0.89
N TRP A 250 9.37 -3.04 -0.23
CA TRP A 250 9.63 -4.08 -1.22
C TRP A 250 10.51 -5.21 -0.67
N ILE A 251 11.61 -4.89 0.03
CA ILE A 251 12.52 -5.90 0.60
C ILE A 251 11.75 -6.79 1.56
N LEU A 252 10.94 -6.18 2.43
CA LEU A 252 10.10 -6.89 3.40
C LEU A 252 9.11 -7.83 2.71
N ILE A 253 8.29 -7.30 1.80
CA ILE A 253 7.23 -8.04 1.11
C ILE A 253 7.83 -9.18 0.28
N LYS A 254 8.91 -8.92 -0.45
CA LYS A 254 9.60 -9.95 -1.23
C LYS A 254 10.18 -11.04 -0.35
N SER A 255 10.81 -10.68 0.78
CA SER A 255 11.38 -11.65 1.71
C SER A 255 10.29 -12.53 2.30
N LEU A 256 9.13 -11.94 2.61
CA LEU A 256 7.95 -12.67 3.10
C LEU A 256 7.46 -13.68 2.05
N VAL A 257 7.23 -13.22 0.81
CA VAL A 257 6.79 -14.07 -0.32
C VAL A 257 7.79 -15.18 -0.63
N SER A 258 9.09 -14.91 -0.48
CA SER A 258 10.17 -15.88 -0.79
C SER A 258 10.45 -16.85 0.36
N SER A 259 9.92 -16.61 1.57
CA SER A 259 10.17 -17.46 2.73
C SER A 259 9.43 -18.80 2.61
N SER A 260 10.16 -19.90 2.79
CA SER A 260 9.60 -21.26 2.93
C SER A 260 9.31 -21.57 4.40
N GLY A 261 8.40 -22.51 4.68
CA GLY A 261 7.89 -22.90 6.02
C GLY A 261 8.88 -23.01 7.20
N GLY A 262 10.18 -23.22 6.97
CA GLY A 262 11.20 -23.36 8.02
C GLY A 262 11.95 -22.07 8.43
N GLU A 263 11.82 -20.97 7.68
CA GLU A 263 12.44 -19.66 8.00
C GLU A 263 11.40 -18.63 8.48
N ARG A 264 10.12 -19.01 8.49
CA ARG A 264 9.01 -18.22 8.99
C ARG A 264 8.97 -18.30 10.53
N PRO A 265 8.72 -17.19 11.26
CA PRO A 265 8.40 -17.24 12.68
C PRO A 265 7.25 -18.23 12.95
N GLY A 266 7.37 -19.04 14.01
CA GLY A 266 6.54 -20.23 14.29
C GLY A 266 5.04 -20.02 14.54
N ILE A 267 4.45 -18.92 14.10
CA ILE A 267 3.00 -18.67 14.16
C ILE A 267 2.28 -19.44 13.04
N LEU A 268 2.91 -19.63 11.88
CA LEU A 268 2.32 -20.39 10.77
C LEU A 268 2.18 -21.89 11.07
N GLU A 269 3.07 -22.45 11.90
CA GLU A 269 2.99 -23.87 12.30
C GLU A 269 1.91 -24.12 13.38
N GLN A 270 1.63 -23.12 14.23
CA GLN A 270 0.52 -23.20 15.19
C GLN A 270 -0.85 -23.06 14.51
N VAL A 271 -0.95 -22.25 13.45
CA VAL A 271 -2.20 -22.11 12.68
C VAL A 271 -2.47 -23.34 11.81
N HIS A 272 -1.45 -23.95 11.20
CA HIS A 272 -1.65 -25.18 10.41
C HIS A 272 -2.10 -26.37 11.29
N ASN A 273 -1.66 -26.42 12.55
CA ASN A 273 -2.13 -27.39 13.54
C ASN A 273 -3.47 -26.99 14.18
N GLY A 274 -3.75 -25.69 14.35
CA GLY A 274 -5.01 -25.15 14.86
C GLY A 274 -6.18 -25.29 13.87
N VAL A 275 -5.93 -25.14 12.56
CA VAL A 275 -6.95 -25.34 11.51
C VAL A 275 -7.35 -26.81 11.39
N ARG A 276 -6.43 -27.76 11.61
CA ARG A 276 -6.81 -29.18 11.72
C ARG A 276 -7.62 -29.48 12.98
N ALA A 277 -7.34 -28.80 14.10
CA ALA A 277 -8.09 -28.97 15.36
C ALA A 277 -9.49 -28.30 15.31
N LEU A 278 -9.63 -27.15 14.65
CA LEU A 278 -10.90 -26.44 14.45
C LEU A 278 -11.80 -27.07 13.37
N VAL A 279 -11.23 -27.89 12.47
CA VAL A 279 -11.99 -28.72 11.52
C VAL A 279 -12.48 -30.02 12.17
N SER A 280 -11.83 -30.49 13.26
CA SER A 280 -12.33 -31.62 14.05
C SER A 280 -13.38 -31.25 15.10
N GLU A 281 -13.41 -30.00 15.56
CA GLU A 281 -14.37 -29.53 16.56
C GLU A 281 -15.08 -28.25 16.07
N GLY A 282 -16.18 -28.44 15.35
CA GLY A 282 -16.95 -27.34 14.76
C GLY A 282 -17.39 -26.30 15.77
N GLY A 283 -16.91 -25.06 15.62
CA GLY A 283 -17.27 -23.96 16.50
C GLY A 283 -16.82 -22.60 15.99
N LEU A 284 -17.51 -22.06 14.96
CA LEU A 284 -17.49 -20.62 14.67
C LEU A 284 -18.93 -20.09 14.73
N ALA A 285 -19.39 -19.91 15.95
CA ALA A 285 -20.45 -18.96 16.28
C ALA A 285 -19.98 -18.19 17.52
N LYS A 286 -19.80 -16.88 17.33
CA LYS A 286 -19.49 -15.79 18.28
C LYS A 286 -18.04 -15.32 18.32
N SER A 287 -17.92 -13.99 18.20
CA SER A 287 -16.76 -13.12 18.47
C SER A 287 -15.73 -13.09 17.34
N PHE A 288 -15.51 -12.01 16.58
CA PHE A 288 -15.80 -10.58 16.71
C PHE A 288 -16.29 -10.00 15.38
#